data_AF-V2WN58-F1
#
_entry.id   AF-V2WN58-F1
#
_cell.length_a   1.000
_cell.length_b   1.000
_cell.length_c   1.000
_cell.angle_alpha   90.00
_cell.angle_beta   90.00
_cell.angle_gamma   90.00
#
_symmetry.space_group_name_H-M   'P 1'
#
loop_
_entity.id
_entity.type
_entity.pdbx_description
1 polymer ?
#
loop_
_entity_poly.entity_id
_entity_poly.type
_entity_poly.pdbx_seq_one_letter_code
_entity_poly.pdbx_strand_id
1 'polypeptide(L)'
;MLIGILHGHAHQHLCQLMFLLVYVIGAGMENLEQCEWYFSKSNVLGGVTRYMSKFHRRQAIVHYAAHTDEYETYANLSKFIYTNYQLALNTLAGLGKVMEALQALGITNIEICSQWLKDERRFLEEQKDLPQPMMAEREYLSKLKALMDCQTSLAAGMDYSADDVIDALAVKRDKSNTLAAEKAVFNLAELKWKLLRDIQTLETKLEIGKGERWTLGCLKWLEVEKMVRDDEWVQVLHKLEDLVVTRIFEMARLNSSGNCYKMRAHLSKALTSRSSAIEAALKALNDMAKASGQEQLQWKDVMEYTFLSEFDILKHTGDNMCSKLWAKPAYWEVMLKVFKMYHAEEEIQRLHVEIKRLMTYIKEEDAYLRLREAQVGEDNLLLAHQICLHRQIHGSPEDKVHFVPGIGVQSQLHHDCDINILNNARINWEGLTPVQQQQTLLNLAHNNISNGLNGIGLARDEEVGESKGEEEAAEAEEALECVLGQALLD
;
A
#
# COMPACT_ATOMS: atom_id res chain seq x y z
N MET A 1 -6.97 -10.63 11.18
CA MET A 1 -7.32 -9.31 11.75
C MET A 1 -6.95 -8.30 10.68
N LEU A 2 -7.90 -7.59 10.11
CA LEU A 2 -7.63 -6.64 9.04
C LEU A 2 -7.25 -5.29 9.68
N ILE A 3 -6.00 -4.89 9.57
CA ILE A 3 -5.51 -3.59 10.05
C ILE A 3 -4.79 -2.93 8.89
N GLY A 4 -5.24 -1.75 8.46
CA GLY A 4 -4.66 -1.01 7.34
C GLY A 4 -3.14 -0.82 7.47
N ILE A 5 -2.66 -0.48 8.66
CA ILE A 5 -1.22 -0.29 8.95
C ILE A 5 -0.38 -1.58 8.83
N LEU A 6 -0.98 -2.76 9.00
CA LEU A 6 -0.26 -4.05 9.01
C LEU A 6 -0.22 -4.73 7.64
N HIS A 7 -1.00 -4.24 6.68
CA HIS A 7 -1.22 -4.89 5.40
C HIS A 7 -1.25 -3.90 4.21
N GLY A 8 -0.54 -2.78 4.36
CA GLY A 8 -0.44 -1.77 3.31
C GLY A 8 0.39 -2.21 2.11
N HIS A 9 0.47 -1.32 1.11
CA HIS A 9 1.21 -1.52 -0.13
C HIS A 9 2.72 -1.82 0.06
N ALA A 10 3.29 -1.61 1.25
CA ALA A 10 4.68 -1.93 1.54
C ALA A 10 4.95 -3.41 1.86
N HIS A 11 3.90 -4.24 2.00
CA HIS A 11 4.07 -5.68 2.26
C HIS A 11 4.28 -6.47 0.97
N GLN A 12 4.83 -7.68 1.07
CA GLN A 12 4.92 -8.60 -0.06
C GLN A 12 3.56 -8.75 -0.76
N HIS A 13 3.54 -8.76 -2.08
CA HIS A 13 2.32 -8.76 -2.87
C HIS A 13 1.33 -9.89 -2.54
N LEU A 14 1.81 -11.10 -2.24
CA LEU A 14 0.95 -12.19 -1.75
C LEU A 14 0.16 -11.82 -0.47
N CYS A 15 0.77 -11.05 0.44
CA CYS A 15 0.10 -10.50 1.61
C CYS A 15 -0.94 -9.44 1.21
N GLN A 16 -0.60 -8.58 0.25
CA GLN A 16 -1.52 -7.56 -0.26
C GLN A 16 -2.78 -8.19 -0.86
N LEU A 17 -2.65 -9.22 -1.70
CA LEU A 17 -3.79 -9.93 -2.29
C LEU A 17 -4.74 -10.54 -1.26
N MET A 18 -4.27 -10.78 -0.04
CA MET A 18 -5.08 -11.34 1.06
C MET A 18 -5.73 -10.29 1.94
N PHE A 19 -5.09 -9.14 2.13
CA PHE A 19 -5.42 -8.23 3.22
C PHE A 19 -5.58 -6.76 2.81
N LEU A 20 -5.24 -6.39 1.58
CA LEU A 20 -5.50 -5.04 1.08
C LEU A 20 -7.01 -4.83 1.00
N LEU A 21 -7.49 -3.74 1.60
CA LEU A 21 -8.92 -3.41 1.71
C LEU A 21 -9.64 -3.38 0.36
N VAL A 22 -8.93 -2.96 -0.70
CA VAL A 22 -9.44 -2.92 -2.08
C VAL A 22 -9.81 -4.31 -2.64
N TYR A 23 -9.33 -5.40 -2.03
CA TYR A 23 -9.68 -6.77 -2.43
C TYR A 23 -10.65 -7.45 -1.45
N VAL A 24 -11.10 -6.74 -0.42
CA VAL A 24 -12.01 -7.26 0.60
C VAL A 24 -13.40 -6.70 0.38
N ILE A 25 -14.23 -7.47 -0.32
CA ILE A 25 -15.65 -7.16 -0.54
C ILE A 25 -16.34 -6.92 0.81
N GLY A 26 -17.14 -5.86 0.88
CA GLY A 26 -17.86 -5.40 2.08
C GLY A 26 -17.09 -4.41 2.95
N ALA A 27 -15.82 -4.11 2.62
CA ALA A 27 -15.05 -3.09 3.34
C ALA A 27 -15.50 -1.66 2.99
N GLY A 28 -16.16 -1.46 1.85
CA GLY A 28 -16.43 -0.13 1.31
C GLY A 28 -15.14 0.62 0.99
N MET A 29 -15.19 1.95 1.09
CA MET A 29 -14.02 2.81 0.86
C MET A 29 -13.26 3.13 2.14
N GLU A 30 -13.48 2.34 3.19
CA GLU A 30 -12.88 2.61 4.48
C GLU A 30 -11.40 2.21 4.51
N ASN A 31 -10.57 3.02 5.16
CA ASN A 31 -9.16 2.71 5.43
C ASN A 31 -8.94 2.02 6.80
N LEU A 32 -9.97 1.98 7.65
CA LEU A 32 -9.96 1.44 9.03
C LEU A 32 -8.89 2.10 9.94
N GLU A 33 -8.58 3.37 9.70
CA GLU A 33 -7.53 4.12 10.43
C GLU A 33 -8.06 5.08 11.51
N GLN A 34 -9.37 5.11 11.77
CA GLN A 34 -9.95 6.14 12.66
C GLN A 34 -9.36 6.08 14.08
N CYS A 35 -9.12 4.88 14.60
CA CYS A 35 -8.41 4.72 15.87
C CYS A 35 -6.98 5.25 15.81
N GLU A 36 -6.27 5.01 14.71
CA GLU A 36 -4.91 5.51 14.51
C GLU A 36 -4.89 7.04 14.51
N TRP A 37 -5.80 7.68 13.78
CA TRP A 37 -5.91 9.14 13.75
C TRP A 37 -6.18 9.72 15.15
N TYR A 38 -7.11 9.11 15.90
CA TYR A 38 -7.39 9.53 17.28
C TYR A 38 -6.16 9.40 18.19
N PHE A 39 -5.49 8.25 18.19
CA PHE A 39 -4.31 8.05 19.03
C PHE A 39 -3.12 8.89 18.58
N SER A 40 -2.95 9.09 17.28
CA SER A 40 -1.93 9.97 16.71
C SER A 40 -2.12 11.41 17.20
N LYS A 41 -3.35 11.93 17.14
CA LYS A 41 -3.69 13.25 17.68
C LYS A 41 -3.46 13.34 19.19
N SER A 42 -3.74 12.26 19.93
CA SER A 42 -3.54 12.21 21.38
C SER A 42 -2.07 12.32 21.81
N ASN A 43 -1.11 12.07 20.90
CA ASN A 43 0.33 12.17 21.20
C ASN A 43 0.77 13.58 21.65
N VAL A 44 -0.01 14.62 21.31
CA VAL A 44 0.23 16.00 21.80
C VAL A 44 0.22 16.05 23.34
N LEU A 45 -0.54 15.16 24.00
CA LEU A 45 -0.55 15.04 25.46
C LEU A 45 0.79 14.57 26.03
N GLY A 46 1.62 13.90 25.23
CA GLY A 46 2.90 13.35 25.70
C GLY A 46 3.87 14.41 26.21
N GLY A 47 3.86 15.61 25.63
CA GLY A 47 4.67 16.74 26.11
C GLY A 47 4.15 17.29 27.44
N VAL A 48 2.84 17.52 27.51
CA VAL A 48 2.16 18.15 28.65
C VAL A 48 2.14 17.24 29.88
N THR A 49 1.96 15.93 29.68
CA THR A 49 1.79 14.96 30.78
C THR A 49 3.09 14.35 31.30
N ARG A 50 4.23 14.64 30.66
CA ARG A 50 5.54 14.02 30.95
C ARG A 50 5.96 14.18 32.41
N TYR A 51 5.83 15.40 32.94
CA TYR A 51 6.28 15.76 34.29
C TYR A 51 5.12 15.89 35.29
N MET A 52 3.89 15.57 34.88
CA MET A 52 2.73 15.60 35.75
C MET A 52 2.70 14.40 36.69
N SER A 53 2.20 14.62 37.92
CA SER A 53 1.86 13.52 38.83
C SER A 53 0.86 12.55 38.19
N LYS A 54 0.76 11.32 38.71
CA LYS A 54 -0.20 10.31 38.24
C LYS A 54 -1.65 10.81 38.21
N PHE A 55 -2.07 11.60 39.20
CA PHE A 55 -3.41 12.18 39.26
C PHE A 55 -3.64 13.17 38.10
N HIS A 56 -2.81 14.20 38.01
CA HIS A 56 -2.91 15.24 36.97
C HIS A 56 -2.77 14.67 35.55
N ARG A 57 -1.95 13.63 35.35
CA ARG A 57 -1.85 12.93 34.07
C ARG A 57 -3.18 12.29 33.67
N ARG A 58 -3.83 11.58 34.58
CA ARG A 58 -5.15 10.95 34.33
C ARG A 58 -6.20 12.01 34.05
N GLN A 59 -6.19 13.09 34.83
CA GLN A 59 -7.09 14.22 34.64
C GLN A 59 -6.90 14.85 33.25
N ALA A 60 -5.66 15.12 32.82
CA ALA A 60 -5.38 15.68 31.50
C ALA A 60 -5.85 14.77 30.34
N ILE A 61 -5.67 13.45 30.46
CA ILE A 61 -6.15 12.49 29.46
C ILE A 61 -7.68 12.49 29.39
N VAL A 62 -8.36 12.50 30.53
CA VAL A 62 -9.83 12.55 30.59
C VAL A 62 -10.37 13.85 30.00
N HIS A 63 -9.77 15.00 30.35
CA HIS A 63 -10.18 16.29 29.78
C HIS A 63 -9.95 16.36 28.28
N TYR A 64 -8.87 15.76 27.77
CA TYR A 64 -8.64 15.68 26.33
C TYR A 64 -9.75 14.88 25.64
N ALA A 65 -10.06 13.69 26.15
CA ALA A 65 -11.12 12.86 25.58
C ALA A 65 -12.48 13.58 25.62
N ALA A 66 -12.82 14.21 26.76
CA ALA A 66 -14.04 14.99 26.91
C ALA A 66 -14.10 16.18 25.93
N HIS A 67 -13.00 16.91 25.77
CA HIS A 67 -12.94 18.04 24.83
C HIS A 67 -13.07 17.58 23.37
N THR A 68 -12.40 16.49 22.97
CA THR A 68 -12.53 15.95 21.61
C THR A 68 -13.94 15.43 21.34
N ASP A 69 -14.58 14.79 22.32
CA ASP A 69 -15.98 14.37 22.22
C ASP A 69 -16.92 15.57 22.02
N GLU A 70 -16.82 16.55 22.92
CA GLU A 70 -17.71 17.70 23.01
C GLU A 70 -17.61 18.66 21.81
N TYR A 71 -16.40 18.92 21.31
CA TYR A 71 -16.17 19.96 20.30
C TYR A 71 -15.82 19.44 18.90
N GLU A 72 -15.31 18.21 18.77
CA GLU A 72 -14.74 17.76 17.50
C GLU A 72 -15.47 16.55 16.91
N THR A 73 -16.03 15.67 17.73
CA THR A 73 -16.50 14.36 17.28
C THR A 73 -17.66 14.45 16.28
N TYR A 74 -18.73 15.20 16.58
CA TYR A 74 -19.86 15.38 15.65
C TYR A 74 -19.47 16.08 14.34
N ALA A 75 -18.66 17.13 14.43
CA ALA A 75 -18.19 17.87 13.25
C ALA A 75 -17.30 16.99 12.36
N ASN A 76 -16.41 16.20 12.97
CA ASN A 76 -15.54 15.29 12.25
C ASN A 76 -16.33 14.12 11.64
N LEU A 77 -17.29 13.53 12.37
CA LEU A 77 -18.13 12.45 11.85
C LEU A 77 -19.00 12.90 10.68
N SER A 78 -19.64 14.06 10.79
CA SER A 78 -20.44 14.62 9.69
C SER A 78 -19.59 14.94 8.46
N LYS A 79 -18.43 15.57 8.65
CA LYS A 79 -17.47 15.84 7.58
C LYS A 79 -16.92 14.57 6.94
N PHE A 80 -16.64 13.55 7.74
CA PHE A 80 -16.16 12.24 7.25
C PHE A 80 -17.22 11.58 6.37
N ILE A 81 -18.45 11.47 6.87
CA ILE A 81 -19.58 10.91 6.12
C ILE A 81 -19.80 11.67 4.81
N TYR A 82 -19.80 13.01 4.86
CA TYR A 82 -20.01 13.85 3.69
C TYR A 82 -18.90 13.68 2.64
N THR A 83 -17.64 13.77 3.06
CA THR A 83 -16.48 13.62 2.16
C THR A 83 -16.48 12.24 1.50
N ASN A 84 -16.73 11.17 2.27
CA ASN A 84 -16.81 9.81 1.72
C ASN A 84 -17.98 9.66 0.76
N TYR A 85 -19.13 10.30 1.05
CA TYR A 85 -20.28 10.27 0.16
C TYR A 85 -19.97 10.94 -1.18
N GLN A 86 -19.33 12.12 -1.16
CA GLN A 86 -18.90 12.80 -2.39
C GLN A 86 -17.88 11.96 -3.16
N LEU A 87 -16.90 11.37 -2.46
CA LEU A 87 -15.91 10.49 -3.09
C LEU A 87 -16.57 9.29 -3.77
N ALA A 88 -17.60 8.71 -3.14
CA ALA A 88 -18.32 7.56 -3.67
C ALA A 88 -19.06 7.95 -4.95
N LEU A 89 -19.76 9.08 -4.92
CA LEU A 89 -20.48 9.61 -6.08
C LEU A 89 -19.53 9.96 -7.23
N ASN A 90 -18.40 10.61 -6.94
CA ASN A 90 -17.39 10.95 -7.94
C ASN A 90 -16.79 9.69 -8.57
N THR A 91 -16.54 8.66 -7.77
CA THR A 91 -16.09 7.35 -8.26
C THR A 91 -17.13 6.75 -9.20
N LEU A 92 -18.40 6.70 -8.79
CA LEU A 92 -19.47 6.14 -9.62
C LEU A 92 -19.77 6.98 -10.89
N ALA A 93 -19.54 8.30 -10.86
CA ALA A 93 -19.63 9.13 -12.06
C ALA A 93 -18.62 8.70 -13.15
N GLY A 94 -17.51 8.09 -12.74
CA GLY A 94 -16.49 7.52 -13.64
C GLY A 94 -16.88 6.17 -14.28
N LEU A 95 -18.06 5.61 -13.99
CA LEU A 95 -18.48 4.29 -14.47
C LEU A 95 -18.43 4.18 -16.01
N GLY A 96 -18.86 5.22 -16.72
CA GLY A 96 -18.84 5.24 -18.20
C GLY A 96 -17.43 5.00 -18.76
N LYS A 97 -16.42 5.70 -18.22
CA LYS A 97 -15.02 5.54 -18.64
C LYS A 97 -14.48 4.14 -18.33
N VAL A 98 -14.88 3.55 -17.20
CA VAL A 98 -14.48 2.17 -16.85
C VAL A 98 -15.12 1.16 -17.81
N MET A 99 -16.38 1.38 -18.20
CA MET A 99 -17.04 0.53 -19.19
C MET A 99 -16.39 0.63 -20.57
N GLU A 100 -16.01 1.84 -21.02
CA GLU A 100 -15.26 2.04 -22.26
C GLU A 100 -13.90 1.32 -22.23
N ALA A 101 -13.16 1.41 -21.11
CA ALA A 101 -11.89 0.71 -20.95
C ALA A 101 -12.05 -0.82 -20.94
N LEU A 102 -13.09 -1.35 -20.26
CA LEU A 102 -13.42 -2.78 -20.29
C LEU A 102 -13.73 -3.25 -21.71
N GLN A 103 -14.50 -2.45 -22.47
CA GLN A 103 -14.83 -2.75 -23.86
C GLN A 103 -13.61 -2.72 -24.78
N ALA A 104 -12.73 -1.73 -24.61
CA ALA A 104 -11.48 -1.62 -25.37
C ALA A 104 -10.56 -2.83 -25.14
N LEU A 105 -10.52 -3.35 -23.92
CA LEU A 105 -9.77 -4.56 -23.56
C LEU A 105 -10.51 -5.88 -23.89
N GLY A 106 -11.71 -5.82 -24.46
CA GLY A 106 -12.51 -7.00 -24.80
C GLY A 106 -13.05 -7.77 -23.59
N ILE A 107 -13.14 -7.13 -22.42
CA ILE A 107 -13.61 -7.75 -21.18
C ILE A 107 -15.13 -7.61 -21.10
N THR A 108 -15.85 -8.71 -21.26
CA THR A 108 -17.33 -8.72 -21.24
C THR A 108 -17.94 -9.12 -19.90
N ASN A 109 -17.19 -9.83 -19.05
CA ASN A 109 -17.63 -10.26 -17.72
C ASN A 109 -16.71 -9.69 -16.64
N ILE A 110 -17.24 -8.82 -15.80
CA ILE A 110 -16.53 -8.16 -14.69
C ILE A 110 -16.15 -9.18 -13.60
N GLU A 111 -16.87 -10.29 -13.45
CA GLU A 111 -16.52 -11.35 -12.50
C GLU A 111 -15.14 -11.98 -12.78
N ILE A 112 -14.62 -11.83 -14.00
CA ILE A 112 -13.28 -12.31 -14.36
C ILE A 112 -12.20 -11.64 -13.51
N CYS A 113 -12.41 -10.40 -13.06
CA CYS A 113 -11.51 -9.67 -12.17
C CYS A 113 -11.31 -10.41 -10.84
N SER A 114 -12.39 -10.99 -10.28
CA SER A 114 -12.28 -11.80 -9.06
C SER A 114 -11.55 -13.12 -9.31
N GLN A 115 -11.63 -13.66 -10.52
CA GLN A 115 -10.89 -14.86 -10.90
C GLN A 115 -9.41 -14.57 -11.09
N TRP A 116 -9.06 -13.42 -11.67
CA TRP A 116 -7.68 -12.96 -11.82
C TRP A 116 -6.95 -12.85 -10.49
N LEU A 117 -7.56 -12.25 -9.46
CA LEU A 117 -6.97 -12.21 -8.12
C LEU A 117 -6.71 -13.60 -7.53
N LYS A 118 -7.61 -14.57 -7.77
CA LYS A 118 -7.43 -15.95 -7.30
C LYS A 118 -6.31 -16.65 -8.06
N ASP A 119 -6.23 -16.43 -9.36
CA ASP A 119 -5.21 -17.01 -10.23
C ASP A 119 -3.83 -16.49 -9.88
N GLU A 120 -3.71 -15.18 -9.68
CA GLU A 120 -2.49 -14.51 -9.24
C GLU A 120 -2.06 -14.99 -7.85
N ARG A 121 -2.99 -15.04 -6.87
CA ARG A 121 -2.67 -15.57 -5.54
C ARG A 121 -2.12 -16.99 -5.62
N ARG A 122 -2.82 -17.87 -6.32
CA ARG A 122 -2.41 -19.27 -6.49
C ARG A 122 -1.04 -19.38 -7.13
N PHE A 123 -0.77 -18.57 -8.15
CA PHE A 123 0.54 -18.51 -8.80
C PHE A 123 1.64 -18.15 -7.78
N LEU A 124 1.45 -17.10 -6.98
CA LEU A 124 2.44 -16.67 -5.99
C LEU A 124 2.60 -17.67 -4.83
N GLU A 125 1.52 -18.36 -4.43
CA GLU A 125 1.58 -19.44 -3.43
C GLU A 125 2.40 -20.63 -3.94
N GLU A 126 2.17 -21.05 -5.19
CA GLU A 126 2.93 -22.14 -5.84
C GLU A 126 4.43 -21.81 -5.94
N GLN A 127 4.81 -20.54 -6.08
CA GLN A 127 6.20 -20.10 -6.13
C GLN A 127 6.89 -20.03 -4.76
N LYS A 128 6.14 -19.86 -3.67
CA LYS A 128 6.69 -19.75 -2.32
C LYS A 128 7.33 -21.06 -1.85
N ASP A 129 6.80 -22.19 -2.33
CA ASP A 129 7.24 -23.54 -1.97
C ASP A 129 8.39 -24.04 -2.86
N LEU A 130 9.48 -23.27 -2.94
CA LEU A 130 10.67 -23.72 -3.64
C LEU A 130 11.17 -25.05 -3.02
N PRO A 131 11.38 -26.13 -3.80
CA PRO A 131 11.73 -27.42 -3.23
C PRO A 131 13.02 -27.33 -2.39
N GLN A 132 13.00 -27.85 -1.15
CA GLN A 132 14.20 -27.99 -0.31
C GLN A 132 15.46 -28.50 -1.03
N PRO A 133 15.40 -29.48 -1.97
CA PRO A 133 16.58 -29.89 -2.73
C PRO A 133 17.21 -28.76 -3.55
N MET A 134 16.41 -27.84 -4.11
CA MET A 134 16.91 -26.70 -4.87
C MET A 134 17.72 -25.74 -4.00
N MET A 135 17.31 -25.54 -2.75
CA MET A 135 18.05 -24.71 -1.79
C MET A 135 19.39 -25.34 -1.39
N ALA A 136 19.40 -26.66 -1.18
CA ALA A 136 20.62 -27.39 -0.86
C ALA A 136 21.61 -27.43 -2.04
N GLU A 137 21.12 -27.58 -3.28
CA GLU A 137 21.94 -27.51 -4.50
C GLU A 137 22.60 -26.12 -4.68
N ARG A 138 21.86 -25.03 -4.39
CA ARG A 138 22.39 -23.65 -4.42
C ARG A 138 23.45 -23.41 -3.37
N GLU A 139 23.20 -23.84 -2.13
CA GLU A 139 24.19 -23.75 -1.04
C GLU A 139 25.45 -24.54 -1.39
N TYR A 140 25.27 -25.73 -1.97
CA TYR A 140 26.38 -26.57 -2.41
C TYR A 140 27.25 -25.88 -3.46
N LEU A 141 26.65 -25.29 -4.51
CA LEU A 141 27.37 -24.54 -5.53
C LEU A 141 28.14 -23.33 -4.95
N SER A 142 27.50 -22.56 -4.06
CA SER A 142 28.13 -21.41 -3.39
C SER A 142 29.36 -21.83 -2.58
N LYS A 143 29.25 -22.92 -1.81
CA LYS A 143 30.36 -23.46 -1.01
C LYS A 143 31.49 -23.99 -1.89
N LEU A 144 31.17 -24.62 -3.02
CA LEU A 144 32.17 -25.08 -4.00
C LEU A 144 32.95 -23.92 -4.63
N LYS A 145 32.28 -22.84 -5.03
CA LYS A 145 32.92 -21.61 -5.53
C LYS A 145 33.84 -20.99 -4.47
N ALA A 146 33.35 -20.83 -3.24
CA ALA A 146 34.14 -20.33 -2.12
C ALA A 146 35.37 -21.21 -1.81
N LEU A 147 35.25 -22.53 -1.99
CA LEU A 147 36.37 -23.45 -1.84
C LEU A 147 37.41 -23.26 -2.95
N MET A 148 36.99 -23.05 -4.20
CA MET A 148 37.91 -22.73 -5.31
C MET A 148 38.63 -21.41 -5.10
N ASP A 149 37.93 -20.36 -4.67
CA ASP A 149 38.53 -19.05 -4.36
C ASP A 149 39.52 -19.16 -3.20
N CYS A 150 39.16 -19.90 -2.16
CA CYS A 150 40.02 -20.16 -1.00
C CYS A 150 41.29 -20.93 -1.41
N GLN A 151 41.16 -21.94 -2.29
CA GLN A 151 42.31 -22.68 -2.81
C GLN A 151 43.23 -21.81 -3.68
N THR A 152 42.66 -20.97 -4.54
CA THR A 152 43.40 -20.03 -5.39
C THR A 152 44.16 -19.01 -4.53
N SER A 153 43.52 -18.47 -3.49
CA SER A 153 44.13 -17.53 -2.55
C SER A 153 45.26 -18.17 -1.73
N LEU A 154 45.10 -19.43 -1.32
CA LEU A 154 46.14 -20.19 -0.63
C LEU A 154 47.34 -20.49 -1.53
N ALA A 155 47.10 -20.80 -2.81
CA ALA A 155 48.17 -21.01 -3.79
C ALA A 155 48.94 -19.71 -4.06
N ALA A 156 48.25 -18.57 -4.20
CA ALA A 156 48.88 -17.26 -4.37
C ALA A 156 49.67 -16.81 -3.13
N GLY A 157 49.22 -17.16 -1.92
CA GLY A 157 49.93 -16.85 -0.67
C GLY A 157 51.18 -17.70 -0.42
N MET A 158 51.37 -18.81 -1.15
CA MET A 158 52.57 -19.66 -1.06
C MET A 158 53.73 -19.18 -1.96
N ASP A 159 53.53 -18.16 -2.79
CA ASP A 159 54.51 -17.64 -3.76
C ASP A 159 55.41 -16.51 -3.21
N TYR A 160 55.42 -16.30 -1.88
CA TYR A 160 56.25 -15.27 -1.24
C TYR A 160 57.68 -15.78 -1.02
N SER A 161 58.58 -15.49 -1.96
CA SER A 161 60.02 -15.75 -1.81
C SER A 161 60.66 -14.75 -0.84
N ALA A 162 61.40 -15.26 0.15
CA ALA A 162 61.94 -14.49 1.27
C ALA A 162 63.31 -13.80 0.99
N ASP A 163 63.67 -13.55 -0.27
CA ASP A 163 65.04 -13.14 -0.63
C ASP A 163 65.28 -11.63 -0.85
N ASP A 164 64.29 -10.75 -0.76
CA ASP A 164 64.46 -9.33 -1.11
C ASP A 164 64.17 -8.34 0.04
N VAL A 165 64.98 -8.27 1.11
CA VAL A 165 64.99 -7.06 1.99
C VAL A 165 66.36 -6.75 2.62
N ILE A 166 66.95 -5.60 2.26
CA ILE A 166 68.20 -5.01 2.81
C ILE A 166 67.85 -3.71 3.57
N ASP A 167 67.06 -3.72 4.65
CA ASP A 167 67.01 -2.56 5.59
C ASP A 167 66.37 -2.88 6.96
N ALA A 168 66.95 -2.35 8.05
CA ALA A 168 66.55 -2.65 9.43
C ALA A 168 65.24 -2.00 9.89
N LEU A 169 64.80 -0.90 9.25
CA LEU A 169 63.47 -0.32 9.47
C LEU A 169 62.37 -1.09 8.72
N ALA A 170 62.72 -1.74 7.60
CA ALA A 170 61.83 -2.65 6.91
C ALA A 170 61.56 -3.91 7.75
N VAL A 171 62.57 -4.46 8.45
CA VAL A 171 62.45 -5.66 9.31
C VAL A 171 61.37 -5.59 10.40
N LYS A 172 61.12 -4.41 11.01
CA LYS A 172 60.04 -4.26 12.02
C LYS A 172 58.65 -4.20 11.38
N ARG A 173 58.52 -3.54 10.23
CA ARG A 173 57.29 -3.52 9.43
C ARG A 173 57.02 -4.90 8.83
N ASP A 174 58.07 -5.57 8.36
CA ASP A 174 58.07 -6.94 7.86
C ASP A 174 57.66 -7.94 8.92
N LYS A 175 58.16 -7.86 10.16
CA LYS A 175 57.72 -8.76 11.25
C LYS A 175 56.23 -8.66 11.52
N SER A 176 55.67 -7.44 11.49
CA SER A 176 54.22 -7.24 11.64
C SER A 176 53.45 -7.72 10.40
N ASN A 177 53.99 -7.51 9.20
CA ASN A 177 53.39 -7.92 7.94
C ASN A 177 53.44 -9.46 7.74
N THR A 178 54.52 -10.11 8.16
CA THR A 178 54.68 -11.58 8.15
C THR A 178 53.76 -12.22 9.17
N LEU A 179 53.65 -11.73 10.40
CA LEU A 179 52.65 -12.21 11.38
C LEU A 179 51.21 -12.06 10.88
N ALA A 180 50.89 -10.95 10.20
CA ALA A 180 49.58 -10.74 9.61
C ALA A 180 49.31 -11.69 8.42
N ALA A 181 50.31 -11.91 7.56
CA ALA A 181 50.25 -12.84 6.44
C ALA A 181 50.13 -14.30 6.90
N GLU A 182 50.94 -14.72 7.88
CA GLU A 182 50.86 -16.04 8.51
C GLU A 182 49.48 -16.28 9.13
N LYS A 183 48.92 -15.28 9.84
CA LYS A 183 47.57 -15.35 10.39
C LYS A 183 46.50 -15.42 9.29
N ALA A 184 46.68 -14.70 8.18
CA ALA A 184 45.77 -14.76 7.04
C ALA A 184 45.79 -16.14 6.37
N VAL A 185 46.97 -16.73 6.16
CA VAL A 185 47.13 -18.09 5.64
C VAL A 185 46.51 -19.13 6.60
N PHE A 186 46.72 -18.98 7.90
CA PHE A 186 46.09 -19.84 8.91
C PHE A 186 44.55 -19.76 8.85
N ASN A 187 44.00 -18.54 8.82
CA ASN A 187 42.56 -18.34 8.72
C ASN A 187 41.98 -18.93 7.42
N LEU A 188 42.69 -18.79 6.29
CA LEU A 188 42.31 -19.39 5.01
C LEU A 188 42.35 -20.93 5.07
N ALA A 189 43.37 -21.51 5.69
CA ALA A 189 43.45 -22.96 5.90
C ALA A 189 42.29 -23.46 6.78
N GLU A 190 41.95 -22.75 7.85
CA GLU A 190 40.81 -23.07 8.71
C GLU A 190 39.48 -22.96 7.95
N LEU A 191 39.30 -21.91 7.13
CA LEU A 191 38.13 -21.71 6.28
C LEU A 191 37.98 -22.86 5.27
N LYS A 192 39.07 -23.30 4.64
CA LYS A 192 39.07 -24.46 3.73
C LYS A 192 38.54 -25.72 4.41
N TRP A 193 38.96 -26.00 5.65
CA TRP A 193 38.46 -27.16 6.41
C TRP A 193 36.98 -27.04 6.76
N LYS A 194 36.51 -25.84 7.13
CA LYS A 194 35.09 -25.58 7.38
C LYS A 194 34.25 -25.79 6.11
N LEU A 195 34.67 -25.21 4.99
CA LEU A 195 34.02 -25.37 3.69
C LEU A 195 33.96 -26.84 3.26
N LEU A 196 35.05 -27.60 3.42
CA LEU A 196 35.06 -29.04 3.11
C LEU A 196 34.05 -29.83 3.94
N ARG A 197 33.90 -29.50 5.23
CA ARG A 197 32.92 -30.14 6.12
C ARG A 197 31.49 -29.82 5.70
N ASP A 198 31.21 -28.56 5.39
CA ASP A 198 29.89 -28.11 4.92
C ASP A 198 29.53 -28.82 3.60
N ILE A 199 30.47 -28.85 2.65
CA ILE A 199 30.34 -29.54 1.35
C ILE A 199 30.04 -31.02 1.54
N GLN A 200 30.75 -31.73 2.41
CA GLN A 200 30.50 -33.16 2.69
C GLN A 200 29.11 -33.41 3.31
N THR A 201 28.67 -32.48 4.17
CA THR A 201 27.33 -32.53 4.76
C THR A 201 26.26 -32.35 3.69
N LEU A 202 26.47 -31.42 2.75
CA LEU A 202 25.57 -31.18 1.62
C LEU A 202 25.61 -32.34 0.60
N GLU A 203 26.77 -32.93 0.32
CA GLU A 203 26.92 -34.14 -0.51
C GLU A 203 26.08 -35.29 0.05
N THR A 204 26.06 -35.46 1.38
CA THR A 204 25.23 -36.48 2.03
C THR A 204 23.74 -36.19 1.87
N LYS A 205 23.32 -34.92 1.98
CA LYS A 205 21.91 -34.51 1.84
C LYS A 205 21.40 -34.58 0.40
N LEU A 206 22.27 -34.33 -0.57
CA LEU A 206 21.97 -34.35 -2.01
C LEU A 206 22.24 -35.73 -2.65
N GLU A 207 22.59 -36.73 -1.84
CA GLU A 207 22.91 -38.10 -2.28
C GLU A 207 24.03 -38.17 -3.34
N ILE A 208 25.00 -37.25 -3.28
CA ILE A 208 26.14 -37.19 -4.21
C ILE A 208 27.18 -38.25 -3.79
N GLY A 209 27.52 -39.15 -4.72
CA GLY A 209 28.45 -40.24 -4.48
C GLY A 209 29.91 -39.78 -4.28
N LYS A 210 30.72 -40.66 -3.70
CA LYS A 210 32.16 -40.42 -3.53
C LYS A 210 32.84 -40.30 -4.91
N GLY A 211 33.36 -39.11 -5.21
CA GLY A 211 34.02 -38.81 -6.49
C GLY A 211 33.11 -38.12 -7.51
N GLU A 212 31.84 -37.90 -7.19
CA GLU A 212 30.85 -37.22 -8.05
C GLU A 212 30.67 -35.74 -7.69
N ARG A 213 31.65 -35.15 -6.98
CA ARG A 213 31.67 -33.73 -6.66
C ARG A 213 31.57 -32.90 -7.92
N TRP A 214 30.71 -31.88 -7.90
CA TRP A 214 30.53 -31.02 -9.07
C TRP A 214 31.82 -30.27 -9.39
N THR A 215 32.22 -30.37 -10.65
CA THR A 215 33.37 -29.65 -11.20
C THR A 215 32.89 -28.49 -12.06
N LEU A 216 33.75 -27.49 -12.24
CA LEU A 216 33.46 -26.34 -13.09
C LEU A 216 33.00 -26.79 -14.49
N GLY A 217 31.82 -26.34 -14.91
CA GLY A 217 31.26 -26.63 -16.23
C GLY A 217 30.51 -27.96 -16.39
N CYS A 218 30.31 -28.75 -15.33
CA CYS A 218 29.40 -29.90 -15.43
C CYS A 218 27.94 -29.44 -15.60
N LEU A 219 27.06 -30.31 -16.14
CA LEU A 219 25.66 -29.96 -16.43
C LEU A 219 24.93 -29.40 -15.20
N LYS A 220 25.01 -30.10 -14.08
CA LYS A 220 24.42 -29.66 -12.80
C LYS A 220 24.98 -28.34 -12.29
N TRP A 221 26.29 -28.11 -12.47
CA TRP A 221 26.90 -26.83 -12.12
C TRP A 221 26.28 -25.69 -12.94
N LEU A 222 26.19 -25.84 -14.26
CA LEU A 222 25.67 -24.80 -15.15
C LEU A 222 24.18 -24.53 -14.92
N GLU A 223 23.39 -25.57 -14.66
CA GLU A 223 21.97 -25.45 -14.31
C GLU A 223 21.76 -24.64 -13.03
N VAL A 224 22.44 -25.03 -11.94
CA VAL A 224 22.31 -24.33 -10.65
C VAL A 224 22.95 -22.95 -10.71
N GLU A 225 24.00 -22.77 -11.48
CA GLU A 225 24.62 -21.45 -11.68
C GLU A 225 23.69 -20.50 -12.41
N LYS A 226 22.91 -20.97 -13.39
CA LYS A 226 21.84 -20.18 -13.99
C LYS A 226 20.80 -19.81 -12.94
N MET A 227 20.32 -20.77 -12.14
CA MET A 227 19.34 -20.49 -11.08
C MET A 227 19.85 -19.47 -10.06
N VAL A 228 21.11 -19.54 -9.65
CA VAL A 228 21.71 -18.58 -8.70
C VAL A 228 21.79 -17.19 -9.33
N ARG A 229 22.12 -17.06 -10.63
CA ARG A 229 22.08 -15.76 -11.31
C ARG A 229 20.67 -15.19 -11.39
N ASP A 230 19.68 -16.03 -11.70
CA ASP A 230 18.28 -15.62 -11.73
C ASP A 230 17.82 -15.15 -10.33
N ASP A 231 18.23 -15.84 -9.25
CA ASP A 231 17.96 -15.40 -7.88
C ASP A 231 18.66 -14.08 -7.52
N GLU A 232 19.94 -13.93 -7.89
CA GLU A 232 20.70 -12.69 -7.66
C GLU A 232 20.02 -11.51 -8.34
N TRP A 233 19.51 -11.71 -9.56
CA TRP A 233 18.73 -10.73 -10.29
C TRP A 233 17.44 -10.36 -9.52
N VAL A 234 16.67 -11.36 -9.06
CA VAL A 234 15.46 -11.14 -8.26
C VAL A 234 15.77 -10.41 -6.94
N GLN A 235 16.88 -10.73 -6.27
CA GLN A 235 17.30 -10.05 -5.03
C GLN A 235 17.66 -8.58 -5.25
N VAL A 236 18.37 -8.27 -6.33
CA VAL A 236 18.68 -6.88 -6.68
C VAL A 236 17.41 -6.12 -7.05
N LEU A 237 16.47 -6.77 -7.74
CA LEU A 237 15.16 -6.20 -8.04
C LEU A 237 14.33 -5.92 -6.78
N HIS A 238 14.28 -6.85 -5.81
CA HIS A 238 13.64 -6.61 -4.50
C HIS A 238 14.27 -5.43 -3.78
N LYS A 239 15.60 -5.34 -3.78
CA LYS A 239 16.31 -4.21 -3.18
C LYS A 239 15.96 -2.90 -3.88
N LEU A 240 15.80 -2.90 -5.19
CA LEU A 240 15.37 -1.74 -5.95
C LEU A 240 13.95 -1.31 -5.56
N GLU A 241 13.00 -2.25 -5.53
CA GLU A 241 11.63 -2.03 -5.08
C GLU A 241 11.59 -1.42 -3.66
N ASP A 242 12.26 -2.04 -2.69
CA ASP A 242 12.33 -1.54 -1.30
C ASP A 242 12.82 -0.09 -1.23
N LEU A 243 13.82 0.25 -2.05
CA LEU A 243 14.36 1.60 -2.13
C LEU A 243 13.36 2.58 -2.74
N VAL A 244 12.62 2.19 -3.78
CA VAL A 244 11.58 3.01 -4.41
C VAL A 244 10.42 3.23 -3.44
N VAL A 245 9.91 2.17 -2.80
CA VAL A 245 8.87 2.23 -1.77
C VAL A 245 9.29 3.20 -0.66
N THR A 246 10.49 3.02 -0.12
CA THR A 246 11.00 3.87 0.96
C THR A 246 11.10 5.34 0.52
N ARG A 247 11.51 5.59 -0.74
CA ARG A 247 11.57 6.95 -1.30
C ARG A 247 10.20 7.61 -1.37
N ILE A 248 9.16 6.87 -1.79
CA ILE A 248 7.78 7.36 -1.87
C ILE A 248 7.29 7.77 -0.47
N PHE A 249 7.52 6.93 0.55
CA PHE A 249 7.17 7.28 1.93
C PHE A 249 7.96 8.48 2.47
N GLU A 250 9.24 8.60 2.12
CA GLU A 250 10.05 9.76 2.49
C GLU A 250 9.56 11.06 1.84
N MET A 251 9.12 10.99 0.57
CA MET A 251 8.49 12.12 -0.13
C MET A 251 7.16 12.51 0.50
N ALA A 252 6.26 11.55 0.73
CA ALA A 252 4.98 11.80 1.37
C ALA A 252 5.16 12.43 2.76
N ARG A 253 6.12 11.90 3.53
CA ARG A 253 6.47 12.45 4.84
C ARG A 253 7.08 13.84 4.75
N LEU A 254 7.89 14.15 3.74
CA LEU A 254 8.45 15.49 3.55
C LEU A 254 7.34 16.52 3.29
N ASN A 255 6.34 16.14 2.50
CA ASN A 255 5.18 16.97 2.13
C ASN A 255 4.14 17.10 3.24
N SER A 256 4.26 16.31 4.31
CA SER A 256 3.36 16.37 5.47
C SER A 256 3.59 17.64 6.30
N SER A 257 2.51 18.34 6.66
CA SER A 257 2.55 19.49 7.59
C SER A 257 2.99 19.06 9.01
N GLY A 258 3.64 19.96 9.76
CA GLY A 258 4.07 19.70 11.15
C GLY A 258 5.52 19.24 11.33
N ASN A 259 6.26 19.03 10.24
CA ASN A 259 7.69 18.74 10.32
C ASN A 259 8.50 19.99 10.73
N CYS A 260 9.35 19.84 11.75
CA CYS A 260 10.32 20.88 12.10
C CYS A 260 11.42 20.97 11.03
N TYR A 261 12.09 22.13 10.95
CA TYR A 261 13.16 22.38 9.96
C TYR A 261 14.23 21.27 9.95
N LYS A 262 14.65 20.80 11.13
CA LYS A 262 15.63 19.71 11.26
C LYS A 262 15.13 18.41 10.63
N MET A 263 13.86 18.05 10.86
CA MET A 263 13.26 16.85 10.27
C MET A 263 13.21 16.96 8.73
N ARG A 264 12.82 18.12 8.19
CA ARG A 264 12.84 18.36 6.74
C ARG A 264 14.24 18.22 6.17
N ALA A 265 15.26 18.80 6.81
CA ALA A 265 16.64 18.68 6.36
C ALA A 265 17.14 17.21 6.36
N HIS A 266 16.76 16.42 7.38
CA HIS A 266 17.05 14.99 7.40
C HIS A 266 16.35 14.22 6.28
N LEU A 267 15.07 14.50 6.04
CA LEU A 267 14.29 13.88 4.96
C LEU A 267 14.84 14.24 3.58
N SER A 268 15.21 15.50 3.33
CA SER A 268 15.85 15.90 2.07
C SER A 268 17.18 15.17 1.85
N LYS A 269 18.02 15.04 2.89
CA LYS A 269 19.27 14.27 2.79
C LYS A 269 19.01 12.78 2.54
N ALA A 270 17.98 12.22 3.18
CA ALA A 270 17.58 10.83 2.98
C ALA A 270 17.12 10.60 1.54
N LEU A 271 16.32 11.50 0.95
CA LEU A 271 15.88 11.43 -0.44
C LEU A 271 17.06 11.47 -1.43
N THR A 272 18.05 12.35 -1.21
CA THR A 272 19.25 12.39 -2.06
C THR A 272 20.05 11.09 -1.95
N SER A 273 20.27 10.61 -0.73
CA SER A 273 20.97 9.35 -0.48
C SER A 273 20.23 8.16 -1.09
N ARG A 274 18.90 8.17 -1.04
CA ARG A 274 18.06 7.09 -1.56
C ARG A 274 18.02 7.12 -3.08
N SER A 275 17.98 8.29 -3.70
CA SER A 275 18.05 8.40 -5.16
C SER A 275 19.37 7.84 -5.70
N SER A 276 20.50 8.15 -5.05
CA SER A 276 21.79 7.54 -5.39
C SER A 276 21.82 6.02 -5.16
N ALA A 277 21.14 5.51 -4.12
CA ALA A 277 21.03 4.07 -3.89
C ALA A 277 20.17 3.36 -4.95
N ILE A 278 19.09 3.99 -5.42
CA ILE A 278 18.25 3.49 -6.51
C ILE A 278 19.08 3.45 -7.80
N GLU A 279 19.86 4.50 -8.12
CA GLU A 279 20.73 4.53 -9.30
C GLU A 279 21.77 3.38 -9.25
N ALA A 280 22.36 3.13 -8.08
CA ALA A 280 23.31 2.04 -7.90
C ALA A 280 22.66 0.65 -8.05
N ALA A 281 21.45 0.47 -7.52
CA ALA A 281 20.70 -0.77 -7.66
C ALA A 281 20.26 -1.01 -9.11
N LEU A 282 19.75 0.03 -9.80
CA LEU A 282 19.44 0.01 -11.23
C LEU A 282 20.65 -0.36 -12.08
N LYS A 283 21.80 0.24 -11.80
CA LYS A 283 23.05 -0.09 -12.50
C LYS A 283 23.42 -1.55 -12.32
N ALA A 284 23.39 -2.06 -11.09
CA ALA A 284 23.68 -3.47 -10.83
C ALA A 284 22.71 -4.42 -11.56
N LEU A 285 21.42 -4.08 -11.58
CA LEU A 285 20.40 -4.84 -12.31
C LEU A 285 20.66 -4.84 -13.82
N ASN A 286 20.94 -3.66 -14.40
CA ASN A 286 21.20 -3.51 -15.84
C ASN A 286 22.53 -4.17 -16.27
N ASP A 287 23.54 -4.19 -15.40
CA ASP A 287 24.80 -4.90 -15.63
C ASP A 287 24.55 -6.42 -15.72
N MET A 288 23.67 -6.97 -14.85
CA MET A 288 23.25 -8.37 -14.90
C MET A 288 22.35 -8.67 -16.11
N ALA A 289 21.40 -7.78 -16.44
CA ALA A 289 20.52 -7.92 -17.59
C ALA A 289 21.32 -7.96 -18.91
N LYS A 290 22.36 -7.11 -19.02
CA LYS A 290 23.27 -7.09 -20.18
C LYS A 290 24.02 -8.41 -20.37
N ALA A 291 24.39 -9.09 -19.29
CA ALA A 291 25.04 -10.40 -19.36
C ALA A 291 24.08 -11.51 -19.86
N SER A 292 22.77 -11.32 -19.65
CA SER A 292 21.71 -12.28 -19.99
C SER A 292 20.97 -11.94 -21.30
N GLY A 293 21.26 -10.80 -21.92
CA GLY A 293 20.58 -10.32 -23.14
C GLY A 293 19.16 -9.79 -22.91
N GLN A 294 18.81 -9.42 -21.68
CA GLN A 294 17.52 -8.86 -21.31
C GLN A 294 17.47 -7.34 -21.53
N GLU A 295 16.25 -6.80 -21.63
CA GLU A 295 16.00 -5.37 -21.76
C GLU A 295 16.40 -4.60 -20.49
N GLN A 296 16.91 -3.38 -20.66
CA GLN A 296 17.43 -2.55 -19.57
C GLN A 296 16.36 -1.59 -19.06
N LEU A 297 16.19 -1.54 -17.74
CA LEU A 297 15.26 -0.61 -17.09
C LEU A 297 15.88 0.79 -17.03
N GLN A 298 15.14 1.81 -17.45
CA GLN A 298 15.54 3.20 -17.25
C GLN A 298 15.06 3.73 -15.90
N TRP A 299 15.73 4.77 -15.43
CA TRP A 299 15.30 5.50 -14.23
C TRP A 299 13.86 6.03 -14.38
N LYS A 300 13.51 6.50 -15.58
CA LYS A 300 12.17 7.02 -15.89
C LYS A 300 11.12 5.93 -15.67
N ASP A 301 11.34 4.74 -16.23
CA ASP A 301 10.43 3.61 -16.09
C ASP A 301 10.21 3.24 -14.61
N VAL A 302 11.30 3.14 -13.83
CA VAL A 302 11.24 2.83 -12.39
C VAL A 302 10.49 3.89 -11.57
N MET A 303 10.55 5.15 -12.02
CA MET A 303 9.84 6.27 -11.38
C MET A 303 8.40 6.42 -11.87
N GLU A 304 8.12 5.99 -13.11
CA GLU A 304 6.80 5.95 -13.73
C GLU A 304 6.01 4.72 -13.32
N TYR A 305 6.65 3.74 -12.69
CA TYR A 305 5.96 2.66 -12.01
C TYR A 305 5.07 3.23 -10.91
N THR A 306 3.82 3.43 -11.28
CA THR A 306 2.75 3.95 -10.42
C THR A 306 2.33 2.90 -9.39
N PHE A 307 2.67 1.62 -9.63
CA PHE A 307 2.27 0.49 -8.81
C PHE A 307 3.41 -0.48 -8.51
N LEU A 308 3.47 -0.97 -7.27
CA LEU A 308 4.49 -1.93 -6.83
C LEU A 308 4.35 -3.31 -7.48
N SER A 309 3.15 -3.64 -7.96
CA SER A 309 2.88 -4.87 -8.71
C SER A 309 3.69 -4.99 -10.00
N GLU A 310 4.17 -3.87 -10.57
CA GLU A 310 5.04 -3.88 -11.75
C GLU A 310 6.44 -4.42 -11.44
N PHE A 311 6.92 -4.26 -10.21
CA PHE A 311 8.14 -4.94 -9.75
C PHE A 311 7.92 -6.44 -9.58
N ASP A 312 6.74 -6.88 -9.13
CA ASP A 312 6.41 -8.31 -9.07
C ASP A 312 6.35 -8.93 -10.47
N ILE A 313 5.88 -8.19 -11.47
CA ILE A 313 5.91 -8.58 -12.89
C ILE A 313 7.33 -8.91 -13.36
N LEU A 314 8.27 -8.03 -13.03
CA LEU A 314 9.66 -8.20 -13.40
C LEU A 314 10.30 -9.42 -12.72
N LYS A 315 9.98 -9.70 -11.44
CA LYS A 315 10.54 -10.83 -10.67
C LYS A 315 10.29 -12.19 -11.31
N HIS A 316 9.20 -12.32 -12.05
CA HIS A 316 8.76 -13.57 -12.63
C HIS A 316 8.88 -13.57 -14.16
N THR A 317 10.02 -13.07 -14.66
CA THR A 317 10.43 -13.04 -16.08
C THR A 317 10.57 -14.42 -16.75
N GLY A 318 10.21 -15.51 -16.07
CA GLY A 318 9.94 -16.78 -16.76
C GLY A 318 8.68 -16.62 -17.60
N ASP A 319 8.71 -17.10 -18.85
CA ASP A 319 7.71 -16.96 -19.93
C ASP A 319 6.21 -17.13 -19.55
N ASN A 320 5.91 -17.61 -18.33
CA ASN A 320 4.59 -17.92 -17.84
C ASN A 320 3.81 -16.75 -17.20
N MET A 321 4.46 -15.69 -16.68
CA MET A 321 3.73 -14.62 -15.98
C MET A 321 3.35 -13.45 -16.89
N CYS A 322 4.29 -12.92 -17.69
CA CYS A 322 4.02 -11.82 -18.62
C CYS A 322 2.98 -12.17 -19.70
N SER A 323 2.71 -13.46 -19.93
CA SER A 323 1.67 -13.95 -20.83
C SER A 323 0.25 -13.93 -20.21
N LYS A 324 0.13 -13.80 -18.88
CA LYS A 324 -1.17 -13.73 -18.20
C LYS A 324 -1.78 -12.34 -18.34
N LEU A 325 -3.08 -12.30 -18.61
CA LEU A 325 -3.81 -11.04 -18.77
C LEU A 325 -3.77 -10.20 -17.49
N TRP A 326 -3.88 -10.82 -16.30
CA TRP A 326 -3.85 -10.11 -15.02
C TRP A 326 -2.49 -9.50 -14.68
N ALA A 327 -1.40 -9.95 -15.31
CA ALA A 327 -0.06 -9.40 -15.16
C ALA A 327 0.22 -8.24 -16.14
N LYS A 328 -0.74 -7.87 -17.00
CA LYS A 328 -0.61 -6.73 -17.91
C LYS A 328 -1.11 -5.45 -17.20
N PRO A 329 -0.33 -4.35 -17.20
CA PRO A 329 -0.69 -3.12 -16.50
C PRO A 329 -2.11 -2.61 -16.82
N ALA A 330 -2.49 -2.58 -18.10
CA ALA A 330 -3.82 -2.11 -18.53
C ALA A 330 -4.98 -2.92 -17.93
N TYR A 331 -4.84 -4.25 -17.84
CA TYR A 331 -5.88 -5.13 -17.29
C TYR A 331 -5.97 -5.00 -15.77
N TRP A 332 -4.82 -4.85 -15.12
CA TRP A 332 -4.73 -4.61 -13.68
C TRP A 332 -5.38 -3.29 -13.27
N GLU A 333 -5.08 -2.19 -13.99
CA GLU A 333 -5.68 -0.89 -13.70
C GLU A 333 -7.20 -0.91 -13.82
N VAL A 334 -7.72 -1.55 -14.88
CA VAL A 334 -9.15 -1.69 -15.08
C VAL A 334 -9.77 -2.55 -13.98
N MET A 335 -9.10 -3.62 -13.56
CA MET A 335 -9.52 -4.44 -12.43
C MET A 335 -9.60 -3.62 -11.13
N LEU A 336 -8.59 -2.81 -10.82
CA LEU A 336 -8.59 -1.96 -9.63
C LEU A 336 -9.73 -0.94 -9.66
N LYS A 337 -9.98 -0.33 -10.83
CA LYS A 337 -11.11 0.59 -11.04
C LYS A 337 -12.45 -0.13 -10.81
N VAL A 338 -12.60 -1.36 -11.30
CA VAL A 338 -13.78 -2.20 -11.04
C VAL A 338 -13.99 -2.42 -9.54
N PHE A 339 -12.95 -2.80 -8.78
CA PHE A 339 -13.08 -2.99 -7.33
C PHE A 339 -13.45 -1.69 -6.61
N LYS A 340 -12.87 -0.55 -7.01
CA LYS A 340 -13.26 0.76 -6.49
C LYS A 340 -14.73 1.09 -6.74
N MET A 341 -15.30 0.69 -7.88
CA MET A 341 -16.73 0.87 -8.16
C MET A 341 -17.60 0.06 -7.20
N TYR A 342 -17.28 -1.23 -6.99
CA TYR A 342 -17.99 -2.06 -6.00
C TYR A 342 -17.93 -1.44 -4.60
N HIS A 343 -16.75 -0.99 -4.19
CA HIS A 343 -16.56 -0.35 -2.89
C HIS A 343 -17.30 0.98 -2.75
N ALA A 344 -17.39 1.78 -3.81
CA ALA A 344 -18.18 3.01 -3.79
C ALA A 344 -19.68 2.71 -3.58
N GLU A 345 -20.22 1.66 -4.20
CA GLU A 345 -21.61 1.24 -3.97
C GLU A 345 -21.83 0.74 -2.54
N GLU A 346 -20.94 -0.11 -2.03
CA GLU A 346 -20.95 -0.58 -0.64
C GLU A 346 -20.91 0.58 0.35
N GLU A 347 -20.03 1.57 0.09
CA GLU A 347 -19.87 2.74 0.92
C GLU A 347 -21.15 3.59 0.94
N ILE A 348 -21.82 3.80 -0.20
CA ILE A 348 -23.10 4.54 -0.21
C ILE A 348 -24.15 3.85 0.65
N GLN A 349 -24.29 2.53 0.52
CA GLN A 349 -25.27 1.77 1.31
C GLN A 349 -24.98 1.89 2.81
N ARG A 350 -23.70 1.80 3.19
CA ARG A 350 -23.26 1.98 4.58
C ARG A 350 -23.50 3.40 5.07
N LEU A 351 -23.10 4.40 4.30
CA LEU A 351 -23.26 5.81 4.65
C LEU A 351 -24.74 6.17 4.83
N HIS A 352 -25.68 5.59 4.07
CA HIS A 352 -27.12 5.79 4.32
C HIS A 352 -27.56 5.31 5.70
N VAL A 353 -26.98 4.22 6.20
CA VAL A 353 -27.24 3.73 7.56
C VAL A 353 -26.56 4.64 8.59
N GLU A 354 -25.31 5.05 8.37
CA GLU A 354 -24.57 5.89 9.30
C GLU A 354 -25.13 7.32 9.41
N ILE A 355 -25.60 7.89 8.30
CA ILE A 355 -26.33 9.17 8.31
C ILE A 355 -27.57 9.07 9.19
N LYS A 356 -28.37 8.01 9.03
CA LYS A 356 -29.55 7.79 9.86
C LYS A 356 -29.18 7.63 11.34
N ARG A 357 -28.17 6.82 11.65
CA ARG A 357 -27.68 6.61 13.01
C ARG A 357 -27.23 7.92 13.66
N LEU A 358 -26.42 8.71 12.97
CA LEU A 358 -25.92 9.99 13.46
C LEU A 358 -27.08 10.97 13.71
N MET A 359 -28.00 11.10 12.75
CA MET A 359 -29.16 11.99 12.88
C MET A 359 -30.09 11.56 14.01
N THR A 360 -30.36 10.27 14.14
CA THR A 360 -31.19 9.73 15.23
C THR A 360 -30.51 9.98 16.57
N TYR A 361 -29.21 9.70 16.69
CA TYR A 361 -28.47 9.91 17.92
C TYR A 361 -28.49 11.38 18.37
N ILE A 362 -28.23 12.33 17.45
CA ILE A 362 -28.29 13.77 17.75
C ILE A 362 -29.69 14.18 18.25
N LYS A 363 -30.76 13.68 17.60
CA LYS A 363 -32.14 13.99 17.99
C LYS A 363 -32.51 13.39 19.35
N GLU A 364 -32.14 12.13 19.58
CA GLU A 364 -32.41 11.44 20.84
C GLU A 364 -31.65 12.07 22.01
N GLU A 365 -30.39 12.47 21.78
CA GLU A 365 -29.57 13.16 22.77
C GLU A 365 -30.15 14.55 23.11
N ASP A 366 -30.53 15.36 22.13
CA ASP A 366 -31.16 16.67 22.38
C ASP A 366 -32.49 16.52 23.15
N ALA A 367 -33.33 15.56 22.75
CA ALA A 367 -34.59 15.26 23.43
C ALA A 367 -34.35 14.79 24.88
N TYR A 368 -33.36 13.93 25.09
CA TYR A 368 -32.98 13.45 26.41
C TYR A 368 -32.49 14.60 27.31
N LEU A 369 -31.61 15.46 26.80
CA LEU A 369 -31.07 16.59 27.56
C LEU A 369 -32.15 17.63 27.88
N ARG A 370 -33.08 17.91 26.94
CA ARG A 370 -34.28 18.74 27.21
C ARG A 370 -35.13 18.19 28.35
N LEU A 371 -35.40 16.90 28.32
CA LEU A 371 -36.20 16.24 29.37
C LEU A 371 -35.49 16.33 30.73
N ARG A 372 -34.18 16.09 30.77
CA ARG A 372 -33.39 16.17 32.01
C ARG A 372 -33.26 17.58 32.55
N GLU A 373 -33.09 18.58 31.68
CA GLU A 373 -33.11 19.99 32.10
C GLU A 373 -34.43 20.35 32.79
N ALA A 374 -35.57 19.94 32.20
CA ALA A 374 -36.89 20.21 32.78
C ALA A 374 -37.08 19.51 34.14
N GLN A 375 -36.75 18.22 34.24
CA GLN A 375 -36.88 17.45 35.48
C GLN A 375 -36.00 18.00 36.60
N VAL A 376 -34.74 18.32 36.29
CA VAL A 376 -33.79 18.83 37.29
C VAL A 376 -34.08 20.29 37.64
N GLY A 377 -34.68 21.06 36.73
CA GLY A 377 -35.07 22.45 36.97
C GLY A 377 -36.06 22.63 38.11
N GLU A 378 -36.86 21.59 38.42
CA GLU A 378 -37.79 21.59 39.54
C GLU A 378 -37.06 21.57 40.91
N ASP A 379 -35.91 20.89 41.00
CA ASP A 379 -35.17 20.68 42.25
C ASP A 379 -33.89 21.53 42.37
N ASN A 380 -33.18 21.76 41.25
CA ASN A 380 -31.87 22.40 41.21
C ASN A 380 -31.64 23.20 39.92
N LEU A 381 -31.92 24.50 40.00
CA LEU A 381 -31.72 25.46 38.92
C LEU A 381 -30.27 25.54 38.41
N LEU A 382 -29.26 25.38 39.28
CA LEU A 382 -27.86 25.47 38.88
C LEU A 382 -27.44 24.26 38.04
N LEU A 383 -27.88 23.06 38.42
CA LEU A 383 -27.60 21.85 37.65
C LEU A 383 -28.38 21.85 36.33
N ALA A 384 -29.62 22.31 36.32
CA ALA A 384 -30.40 22.49 35.10
C ALA A 384 -29.72 23.47 34.13
N HIS A 385 -29.15 24.58 34.64
CA HIS A 385 -28.37 25.50 33.82
C HIS A 385 -27.12 24.84 33.21
N GLN A 386 -26.40 23.98 33.96
CA GLN A 386 -25.27 23.23 33.40
C GLN A 386 -25.70 22.24 32.31
N ILE A 387 -26.84 21.56 32.49
CA ILE A 387 -27.42 20.68 31.46
C ILE A 387 -27.80 21.50 30.22
N CYS A 388 -28.35 22.71 30.40
CA CYS A 388 -28.67 23.61 29.31
C CYS A 388 -27.44 24.00 28.51
N LEU A 389 -26.34 24.38 29.18
CA LEU A 389 -25.07 24.69 28.54
C LEU A 389 -24.51 23.48 27.79
N HIS A 390 -24.51 22.31 28.43
CA HIS A 390 -24.06 21.06 27.79
C HIS A 390 -24.91 20.71 26.56
N ARG A 391 -26.24 20.91 26.62
CA ARG A 391 -27.13 20.76 25.46
C ARG A 391 -26.85 21.79 24.37
N GLN A 392 -26.58 23.05 24.69
CA GLN A 392 -26.20 24.03 23.67
C GLN A 392 -24.92 23.61 22.93
N ILE A 393 -24.03 22.93 23.65
CA ILE A 393 -22.86 22.35 23.02
C ILE A 393 -23.25 21.10 22.21
N HIS A 394 -23.97 20.11 22.75
CA HIS A 394 -24.23 18.83 22.06
C HIS A 394 -25.41 18.81 21.07
N GLY A 395 -26.46 19.60 21.31
CA GLY A 395 -27.81 19.42 20.76
C GLY A 395 -28.28 20.46 19.73
N SER A 396 -27.44 21.37 19.24
CA SER A 396 -27.81 22.24 18.10
C SER A 396 -27.37 21.61 16.76
N PRO A 397 -28.28 20.96 16.01
CA PRO A 397 -27.94 20.37 14.70
C PRO A 397 -27.58 21.42 13.65
N GLU A 398 -28.04 22.67 13.80
CA GLU A 398 -27.88 23.75 12.81
C GLU A 398 -26.45 24.31 12.77
N ASP A 399 -25.73 24.29 13.89
CA ASP A 399 -24.38 24.87 13.99
C ASP A 399 -23.24 23.85 13.80
N LYS A 400 -23.53 22.55 13.93
CA LYS A 400 -22.51 21.49 14.02
C LYS A 400 -22.46 20.53 12.85
N VAL A 401 -23.49 20.46 12.03
CA VAL A 401 -23.52 19.58 10.86
C VAL A 401 -23.23 20.43 9.63
N HIS A 402 -22.15 20.12 8.92
CA HIS A 402 -21.87 20.69 7.60
C HIS A 402 -22.89 20.16 6.57
N PHE A 403 -24.16 20.58 6.65
CA PHE A 403 -25.10 20.43 5.54
C PHE A 403 -25.08 21.72 4.73
N VAL A 404 -24.39 21.69 3.59
CA VAL A 404 -24.46 22.76 2.60
C VAL A 404 -25.89 22.83 2.03
N PRO A 405 -26.49 24.03 1.89
CA PRO A 405 -27.76 24.22 1.19
C PRO A 405 -27.59 23.76 -0.26
N GLY A 406 -28.17 22.61 -0.62
CA GLY A 406 -28.00 22.02 -1.95
C GLY A 406 -28.32 20.53 -1.99
N ILE A 407 -28.18 19.83 -0.86
CA ILE A 407 -28.95 18.62 -0.59
C ILE A 407 -30.28 19.12 -0.03
N GLY A 408 -31.39 18.95 -0.77
CA GLY A 408 -32.69 19.54 -0.44
C GLY A 408 -33.23 19.12 0.93
N VAL A 409 -32.81 19.82 1.99
CA VAL A 409 -33.31 19.67 3.37
C VAL A 409 -33.78 21.01 3.95
N GLN A 410 -33.66 22.13 3.22
CA GLN A 410 -34.04 23.46 3.72
C GLN A 410 -35.44 23.97 3.32
N SER A 411 -36.36 23.10 2.86
CA SER A 411 -37.77 23.51 2.69
C SER A 411 -38.77 22.45 3.11
N GLN A 412 -38.62 21.89 4.31
CA GLN A 412 -39.67 21.01 4.88
C GLN A 412 -39.66 20.90 6.41
N LEU A 413 -39.20 21.93 7.12
CA LEU A 413 -39.26 21.97 8.60
C LEU A 413 -40.61 22.49 9.16
N HIS A 414 -41.60 22.75 8.30
CA HIS A 414 -42.94 23.16 8.73
C HIS A 414 -44.04 22.35 8.02
N HIS A 415 -44.18 21.09 8.41
CA HIS A 415 -45.46 20.40 8.66
C HIS A 415 -45.18 18.91 8.82
N ASP A 416 -45.96 18.27 9.70
CA ASP A 416 -46.07 16.82 9.83
C ASP A 416 -46.12 16.16 8.44
N CYS A 417 -44.99 15.59 8.01
CA CYS A 417 -44.89 14.75 6.83
C CYS A 417 -43.76 13.76 7.06
N ASP A 418 -44.12 12.48 7.03
CA ASP A 418 -43.20 11.37 6.92
C ASP A 418 -42.04 11.71 5.98
N ILE A 419 -40.81 11.45 6.43
CA ILE A 419 -39.62 11.55 5.60
C ILE A 419 -39.77 10.49 4.49
N ASN A 420 -40.40 10.86 3.39
CA ASN A 420 -40.31 10.13 2.13
C ASN A 420 -38.89 10.35 1.59
N ILE A 421 -37.93 9.66 2.22
CA ILE A 421 -36.78 9.13 1.49
C ILE A 421 -37.44 8.40 0.34
N LEU A 422 -37.26 8.86 -0.90
CA LEU A 422 -37.68 8.11 -2.07
C LEU A 422 -37.20 6.69 -1.83
N ASN A 423 -38.16 5.80 -1.55
CA ASN A 423 -37.92 4.39 -1.41
C ASN A 423 -37.40 3.96 -2.77
N ASN A 424 -36.08 4.04 -2.97
CA ASN A 424 -35.41 3.12 -3.87
C ASN A 424 -35.82 1.77 -3.33
N ALA A 425 -36.76 1.15 -4.05
CA ALA A 425 -37.39 -0.09 -3.67
C ALA A 425 -36.29 -1.01 -3.16
N ARG A 426 -36.42 -1.42 -1.90
CA ARG A 426 -35.51 -2.33 -1.21
C ARG A 426 -35.25 -3.49 -2.17
N ILE A 427 -34.09 -3.51 -2.82
CA ILE A 427 -33.75 -4.59 -3.75
C ILE A 427 -33.56 -5.81 -2.86
N ASN A 428 -34.57 -6.69 -2.87
CA ASN A 428 -34.49 -7.92 -2.11
C ASN A 428 -33.55 -8.85 -2.89
N TRP A 429 -32.30 -8.94 -2.43
CA TRP A 429 -31.25 -9.73 -3.06
C TRP A 429 -31.41 -11.24 -2.84
N GLU A 430 -32.31 -11.64 -1.95
CA GLU A 430 -32.59 -13.05 -1.68
C GLU A 430 -33.42 -13.66 -2.82
N GLY A 431 -32.74 -14.43 -3.68
CA GLY A 431 -33.37 -15.28 -4.71
C GLY A 431 -33.10 -14.89 -6.17
N LEU A 432 -32.34 -13.83 -6.43
CA LEU A 432 -31.99 -13.42 -7.80
C LEU A 432 -30.69 -14.08 -8.27
N THR A 433 -30.69 -14.56 -9.52
CA THR A 433 -29.48 -15.07 -10.18
C THR A 433 -28.56 -13.91 -10.58
N PRO A 434 -27.22 -14.10 -10.67
CA PRO A 434 -26.27 -13.03 -11.01
C PRO A 434 -26.62 -12.24 -12.29
N VAL A 435 -27.17 -12.92 -13.31
CA VAL A 435 -27.64 -12.30 -14.56
C VAL A 435 -28.85 -11.38 -14.34
N GLN A 436 -29.73 -11.72 -13.40
CA GLN A 436 -30.89 -10.88 -13.07
C GLN A 436 -30.49 -9.68 -12.23
N GLN A 437 -29.46 -9.80 -11.40
CA GLN A 437 -28.85 -8.68 -10.68
C GLN A 437 -28.23 -7.70 -11.69
N GLN A 438 -27.48 -8.19 -12.69
CA GLN A 438 -26.88 -7.39 -13.76
C GLN A 438 -27.93 -6.69 -14.64
N GLN A 439 -29.03 -7.36 -15.02
CA GLN A 439 -30.10 -6.74 -15.80
C GLN A 439 -30.87 -5.67 -14.99
N THR A 440 -31.02 -5.88 -13.69
CA THR A 440 -31.64 -4.88 -12.78
C THR A 440 -30.74 -3.65 -12.64
N LEU A 441 -29.42 -3.85 -12.64
CA LEU A 441 -28.39 -2.81 -12.62
C LEU A 441 -28.41 -1.98 -13.92
N LEU A 442 -28.49 -2.63 -15.09
CA LEU A 442 -28.63 -1.96 -16.39
C LEU A 442 -29.94 -1.15 -16.50
N ASN A 443 -31.04 -1.66 -15.96
CA ASN A 443 -32.33 -0.97 -15.94
C ASN A 443 -32.34 0.24 -14.99
N LEU A 444 -31.62 0.18 -13.86
CA LEU A 444 -31.44 1.32 -12.95
C LEU A 444 -30.56 2.41 -13.55
N ALA A 445 -29.48 2.04 -14.24
CA ALA A 445 -28.64 2.97 -14.98
C ALA A 445 -29.43 3.70 -16.08
N HIS A 446 -30.33 3.01 -16.78
CA HIS A 446 -31.17 3.60 -17.83
C HIS A 446 -32.18 4.64 -17.28
N ASN A 447 -32.75 4.39 -16.10
CA ASN A 447 -33.71 5.31 -15.46
C ASN A 447 -33.06 6.60 -14.93
N ASN A 448 -31.79 6.54 -14.52
CA ASN A 448 -31.04 7.73 -14.09
C ASN A 448 -30.62 8.60 -15.28
N ILE A 449 -30.35 7.99 -16.46
CA ILE A 449 -30.05 8.70 -17.70
C ILE A 449 -31.28 9.48 -18.23
N SER A 450 -32.49 8.91 -18.12
CA SER A 450 -33.72 9.60 -18.56
C SER A 450 -34.12 10.79 -17.68
N ASN A 451 -33.75 10.78 -16.39
CA ASN A 451 -34.06 11.89 -15.48
C ASN A 451 -33.04 13.04 -15.55
N GLY A 452 -31.79 12.76 -15.95
CA GLY A 452 -30.76 13.78 -16.16
C GLY A 452 -30.95 14.61 -17.43
N LEU A 453 -31.57 14.05 -18.48
CA LEU A 453 -31.75 14.73 -19.76
C LEU A 453 -32.95 15.69 -19.82
N ASN A 454 -33.92 15.57 -18.92
CA ASN A 454 -35.13 16.41 -18.90
C ASN A 454 -35.02 17.66 -18.00
N GLY A 455 -33.87 17.89 -17.36
CA GLY A 455 -33.67 18.97 -16.37
C GLY A 455 -32.82 20.16 -16.82
N ILE A 456 -32.26 20.15 -18.03
CA ILE A 456 -31.35 21.22 -18.48
C ILE A 456 -32.16 22.38 -19.09
N GLY A 457 -32.71 23.22 -18.22
CA GLY A 457 -33.12 24.57 -18.54
C GLY A 457 -31.92 25.51 -18.45
N LEU A 458 -31.55 26.09 -19.60
CA LEU A 458 -30.50 27.09 -19.77
C LEU A 458 -30.59 28.24 -18.74
N ALA A 459 -29.53 28.45 -17.97
CA ALA A 459 -29.24 29.73 -17.34
C ALA A 459 -27.71 29.95 -17.29
N ARG A 460 -27.30 31.08 -17.86
CA ARG A 460 -25.92 31.57 -18.02
C ARG A 460 -25.29 31.99 -16.69
N ASP A 461 -23.99 31.67 -16.61
CA ASP A 461 -22.83 32.41 -16.08
C ASP A 461 -22.96 33.22 -14.78
N GLU A 462 -22.14 32.84 -13.80
CA GLU A 462 -21.28 33.76 -13.04
C GLU A 462 -20.02 33.01 -12.55
N GLU A 463 -18.86 33.45 -13.04
CA GLU A 463 -17.51 32.93 -12.75
C GLU A 463 -17.07 33.19 -11.31
N VAL A 464 -16.59 32.16 -10.59
CA VAL A 464 -15.68 32.32 -9.44
C VAL A 464 -14.68 31.14 -9.35
N GLY A 465 -13.45 31.36 -9.83
CA GLY A 465 -12.19 30.96 -9.19
C GLY A 465 -11.82 29.47 -9.03
N GLU A 466 -11.25 28.89 -10.08
CA GLU A 466 -10.47 27.64 -10.08
C GLU A 466 -9.09 27.78 -9.39
N SER A 467 -8.69 26.73 -8.66
CA SER A 467 -7.39 26.05 -8.82
C SER A 467 -7.17 25.06 -7.68
N LYS A 468 -7.43 23.78 -7.98
CA LYS A 468 -6.84 22.56 -7.36
C LYS A 468 -7.51 21.26 -7.82
N GLY A 469 -8.66 21.33 -8.49
CA GLY A 469 -9.35 20.17 -9.06
C GLY A 469 -9.05 19.90 -10.54
N GLU A 470 -8.47 20.85 -11.26
CA GLU A 470 -8.16 20.68 -12.69
C GLU A 470 -6.86 19.92 -12.93
N GLU A 471 -5.93 19.89 -11.97
CA GLU A 471 -4.63 19.22 -12.12
C GLU A 471 -4.79 17.68 -12.06
N GLU A 472 -5.67 17.16 -11.18
CA GLU A 472 -6.01 15.73 -11.11
C GLU A 472 -6.90 15.27 -12.29
N ALA A 473 -7.73 16.17 -12.83
CA ALA A 473 -8.53 15.88 -14.02
C ALA A 473 -7.67 15.87 -15.29
N ALA A 474 -6.70 16.78 -15.40
CA ALA A 474 -5.75 16.86 -16.51
C ALA A 474 -4.73 15.72 -16.48
N GLU A 475 -4.20 15.33 -15.31
CA GLU A 475 -3.34 14.14 -15.19
C GLU A 475 -4.10 12.85 -15.54
N ALA A 476 -5.40 12.76 -15.22
CA ALA A 476 -6.24 11.64 -15.61
C ALA A 476 -6.61 11.64 -17.11
N GLU A 477 -6.61 12.80 -17.77
CA GLU A 477 -6.84 12.96 -19.21
C GLU A 477 -5.57 12.65 -20.03
N GLU A 478 -4.40 13.13 -19.57
CA GLU A 478 -3.09 12.85 -20.17
C GLU A 478 -2.72 11.36 -20.05
N ALA A 479 -3.04 10.71 -18.93
CA ALA A 479 -2.86 9.26 -18.77
C ALA A 479 -3.79 8.46 -19.70
N LEU A 480 -5.01 8.94 -19.98
CA LEU A 480 -5.96 8.28 -20.87
C LEU A 480 -5.53 8.39 -22.35
N GLU A 481 -5.05 9.55 -22.77
CA GLU A 481 -4.48 9.74 -24.12
C GLU A 481 -3.21 8.91 -24.33
N CYS A 482 -2.38 8.77 -23.30
CA CYS A 482 -1.17 7.93 -23.36
C CYS A 482 -1.51 6.43 -23.51
N VAL A 483 -2.50 5.94 -22.75
CA VAL A 483 -2.97 4.54 -22.83
C VAL A 483 -3.67 4.24 -24.15
N LEU A 484 -4.51 5.15 -24.65
CA LEU A 484 -5.16 5.00 -25.96
C LEU A 484 -4.17 5.10 -27.13
N GLY A 485 -3.11 5.89 -26.99
CA GLY A 485 -2.04 6.02 -27.98
C GLY A 485 -1.14 4.79 -28.08
N GLN A 486 -0.86 4.12 -26.95
CA GLN A 486 -0.04 2.90 -26.92
C GLN A 486 -0.81 1.65 -27.38
N ALA A 487 -2.11 1.53 -27.05
CA ALA A 487 -2.94 0.40 -27.43
C ALA A 487 -3.29 0.33 -28.94
N LEU A 488 -2.99 1.37 -29.71
CA LEU A 488 -3.22 1.43 -31.17
C LEU A 488 -1.94 1.18 -32.00
N LEU A 489 -0.79 0.96 -31.34
CA LEU A 489 0.51 0.73 -31.99
C LEU A 489 1.07 -0.69 -31.83
N ASP A 490 0.44 -1.53 -31.01
CA ASP A 490 0.65 -2.99 -30.92
C ASP A 490 -0.57 -3.76 -31.46
#